data_AF-A0A5E4A5C0-F1
#
_entry.id   AF-A0A5E4A5C0-F1
#
_cell.length_a   1.000
_cell.length_b   1.000
_cell.length_c   1.000
_cell.angle_alpha   90.00
_cell.angle_beta   90.00
_cell.angle_gamma   90.00
#
_symmetry.space_group_name_H-M   'P 1'
#
loop_
_entity.id
_entity.type
_entity.pdbx_description
1 polymer ?
#
loop_
_entity_poly.entity_id
_entity_poly.type
_entity_poly.pdbx_seq_one_letter_code
_entity_poly.pdbx_strand_id
1 'polypeptide(L)'
;MAAAAAEQQQFYLLLGNLLSPDNVVRKQAEETYENIPGQSKITFLLQAIRNTTAAEEARQMAAVLLRRLLSSAFDEVYPTLPSDVQTAIKSELLMIIQMETQSSMRKKICDIAAELARNLIDEDGNNQWPEGLKFLFDSVSSQNMGLREAALHIFWNFPGIFGNQQQHYLDVIKRMLVQCMQDQEHPSIRTLSARATAAFILANEHNVALFKHFADLLPGFLQVKNK
;
A
#
# COMPACT_ATOMS: atom_id res chain seq x y z
N MET A 1 -0.16 30.35 2.57
CA MET A 1 -0.55 29.68 1.30
C MET A 1 0.50 29.83 0.19
N ALA A 2 0.98 31.03 -0.14
CA ALA A 2 1.98 31.20 -1.22
C ALA A 2 3.35 30.51 -0.94
N ALA A 3 3.82 30.54 0.30
CA ALA A 3 5.09 29.89 0.67
C ALA A 3 5.06 28.36 0.52
N ALA A 4 4.00 27.70 1.02
CA ALA A 4 3.83 26.25 0.89
C ALA A 4 3.74 25.79 -0.58
N ALA A 5 3.10 26.59 -1.44
CA ALA A 5 3.06 26.29 -2.88
C ALA A 5 4.45 26.43 -3.54
N ALA A 6 5.27 27.39 -3.10
CA ALA A 6 6.64 27.56 -3.59
C ALA A 6 7.56 26.39 -3.14
N GLU A 7 7.44 25.95 -1.89
CA GLU A 7 8.17 24.79 -1.37
C GLU A 7 7.81 23.51 -2.12
N GLN A 8 6.52 23.28 -2.37
CA GLN A 8 6.06 22.13 -3.15
C GLN A 8 6.60 22.17 -4.59
N GLN A 9 6.66 23.36 -5.22
CA GLN A 9 7.24 23.51 -6.56
C GLN A 9 8.74 23.19 -6.57
N GLN A 10 9.48 23.63 -5.55
CA GLN A 10 10.89 23.27 -5.40
C GLN A 10 11.09 21.76 -5.18
N PHE A 11 10.17 21.13 -4.44
CA PHE A 11 10.21 19.68 -4.24
C PHE A 11 10.01 18.89 -5.54
N TYR A 12 9.13 19.35 -6.46
CA TYR A 12 9.02 18.72 -7.79
C TYR A 12 10.32 18.81 -8.60
N LEU A 13 11.02 19.94 -8.54
CA LEU A 13 12.33 20.07 -9.19
C LEU A 13 13.35 19.11 -8.58
N LEU A 14 13.32 18.96 -7.25
CA LEU A 14 14.17 18.00 -6.55
C LEU A 14 13.90 16.55 -7.00
N LEU A 15 12.64 16.15 -7.12
CA LEU A 15 12.26 14.82 -7.64
C LEU A 15 12.78 14.59 -9.06
N GLY A 16 12.74 15.62 -9.91
CA GLY A 16 13.33 15.56 -11.26
C GLY A 16 14.85 15.37 -11.23
N ASN A 17 15.55 16.08 -10.33
CA ASN A 17 17.00 15.97 -10.20
C ASN A 17 17.45 14.60 -9.67
N LEU A 18 16.65 13.95 -8.81
CA LEU A 18 16.88 12.57 -8.36
C LEU A 18 16.82 11.54 -9.50
N LEU A 19 16.16 11.88 -10.60
CA LEU A 19 16.05 11.05 -11.80
C LEU A 19 17.11 11.40 -12.87
N SER A 20 17.98 12.37 -12.61
CA SER A 20 18.97 12.83 -13.58
C SER A 20 19.96 11.72 -13.95
N PRO A 21 20.35 11.60 -15.24
CA PRO A 21 21.44 10.73 -15.65
C PRO A 21 22.82 11.24 -15.21
N ASP A 22 22.94 12.53 -14.86
CA ASP A 22 24.17 13.12 -14.32
C ASP A 22 24.32 12.75 -12.83
N ASN A 23 25.36 11.98 -12.53
CA ASN A 23 25.68 11.54 -11.17
C ASN A 23 25.93 12.71 -10.21
N VAL A 24 26.48 13.84 -10.67
CA VAL A 24 26.74 15.02 -9.82
C VAL A 24 25.43 15.64 -9.38
N VAL A 25 24.52 15.86 -10.34
CA VAL A 25 23.17 16.41 -10.07
C VAL A 25 22.38 15.46 -9.17
N ARG A 26 22.39 14.16 -9.45
CA ARG A 26 21.67 13.16 -8.65
C ARG A 26 22.18 13.11 -7.22
N LYS A 27 23.51 13.08 -7.02
CA LYS A 27 24.11 13.04 -5.68
C LYS A 27 23.77 14.29 -4.86
N GLN A 28 23.84 15.47 -5.49
CA GLN A 28 23.46 16.71 -4.82
C GLN A 28 21.97 16.72 -4.43
N ALA A 29 21.11 16.17 -5.28
CA ALA A 29 19.68 16.03 -4.99
C ALA A 29 19.42 15.02 -3.86
N GLU A 30 20.14 13.91 -3.82
CA GLU A 30 20.07 12.93 -2.71
C GLU A 30 20.45 13.59 -1.38
N GLU A 31 21.58 14.31 -1.33
CA GLU A 31 22.01 15.06 -0.13
C GLU A 31 20.98 16.11 0.29
N THR A 32 20.41 16.82 -0.68
CA THR A 32 19.35 17.81 -0.41
C THR A 32 18.11 17.13 0.17
N TYR A 33 17.68 16.02 -0.43
CA TYR A 33 16.54 15.24 0.03
C TYR A 33 16.77 14.72 1.46
N GLU A 34 17.94 14.15 1.76
CA GLU A 34 18.23 13.60 3.09
C GLU A 34 18.10 14.65 4.19
N ASN A 35 18.50 15.90 3.94
CA ASN A 35 18.41 17.01 4.88
C ASN A 35 16.99 17.57 5.09
N ILE A 36 15.99 17.15 4.30
CA ILE A 36 14.59 17.57 4.53
C ILE A 36 14.06 16.85 5.80
N PRO A 37 13.41 17.57 6.74
CA PRO A 37 12.78 16.95 7.90
C PRO A 37 11.77 15.87 7.52
N GLY A 38 11.80 14.73 8.21
CA GLY A 38 10.91 13.59 7.90
C GLY A 38 9.42 13.96 7.88
N GLN A 39 9.00 14.85 8.80
CA GLN A 39 7.63 15.35 8.88
C GLN A 39 7.21 16.06 7.59
N SER A 40 8.09 16.88 7.02
CA SER A 40 7.87 17.57 5.74
C SER A 40 8.00 16.63 4.54
N LYS A 41 8.89 15.62 4.60
CA LYS A 41 9.04 14.61 3.53
C LYS A 41 7.71 13.90 3.27
N ILE A 42 7.01 13.44 4.31
CA ILE A 42 5.73 12.72 4.13
C ILE A 42 4.72 13.57 3.38
N THR A 43 4.51 14.82 3.80
CA THR A 43 3.52 15.70 3.18
C THR A 43 3.88 16.07 1.75
N PHE A 44 5.15 16.39 1.47
CA PHE A 44 5.61 16.71 0.11
C PHE A 44 5.51 15.51 -0.84
N LEU A 45 5.88 14.31 -0.38
CA LEU A 45 5.79 13.09 -1.18
C LEU A 45 4.34 12.73 -1.47
N LEU A 46 3.45 12.82 -0.48
CA LEU A 46 2.03 12.52 -0.66
C LEU A 46 1.36 13.49 -1.65
N GLN A 47 1.68 14.78 -1.57
CA GLN A 47 1.21 15.78 -2.53
C GLN A 47 1.75 15.50 -3.94
N ALA A 48 3.02 15.10 -4.07
CA ALA A 48 3.61 14.72 -5.35
C ALA A 48 2.90 13.53 -6.00
N ILE A 49 2.57 12.50 -5.21
CA ILE A 49 1.81 11.32 -5.64
C ILE A 49 0.40 11.70 -6.11
N ARG A 50 -0.28 12.57 -5.35
CA ARG A 50 -1.66 13.02 -5.61
C ARG A 50 -1.79 13.86 -6.89
N ASN A 51 -0.74 14.58 -7.27
CA ASN A 51 -0.78 15.45 -8.44
C ASN A 51 -0.69 14.66 -9.75
N THR A 52 -1.85 14.28 -10.29
CA THR A 52 -1.96 13.53 -11.55
C THR A 52 -1.59 14.33 -12.80
N THR A 53 -1.37 15.65 -12.69
CA THR A 53 -0.87 16.47 -13.81
C THR A 53 0.65 16.58 -13.85
N ALA A 54 1.35 16.08 -12.83
CA ALA A 54 2.81 16.04 -12.80
C ALA A 54 3.36 14.89 -13.67
N ALA A 55 4.66 14.94 -13.98
CA ALA A 55 5.34 13.87 -14.71
C ALA A 55 5.22 12.53 -13.96
N GLU A 56 4.87 11.47 -14.69
CA GLU A 56 4.59 10.16 -14.11
C GLU A 56 5.82 9.57 -13.41
N GLU A 57 7.02 9.78 -13.95
CA GLU A 57 8.28 9.33 -13.36
C GLU A 57 8.52 9.99 -11.99
N ALA A 58 8.19 11.27 -11.86
CA ALA A 58 8.30 12.00 -10.60
C ALA A 58 7.29 11.47 -9.56
N ARG A 59 6.06 11.16 -9.99
CA ARG A 59 5.05 10.53 -9.12
C ARG A 59 5.52 9.16 -8.64
N GLN A 60 6.07 8.34 -9.54
CA GLN A 60 6.60 7.02 -9.20
C GLN A 60 7.80 7.10 -8.26
N MET A 61 8.71 8.05 -8.45
CA MET A 61 9.82 8.32 -7.53
C MET A 61 9.29 8.72 -6.15
N ALA A 62 8.32 9.63 -6.08
CA ALA A 62 7.70 10.03 -4.81
C ALA A 62 7.06 8.83 -4.07
N ALA A 63 6.37 7.95 -4.79
CA ALA A 63 5.77 6.75 -4.20
C ALA A 63 6.84 5.79 -3.63
N VAL A 64 7.94 5.58 -4.36
CA VAL A 64 9.05 4.72 -3.88
C VAL A 64 9.70 5.32 -2.64
N LEU A 65 9.95 6.62 -2.63
CA LEU A 65 10.55 7.33 -1.51
C LEU A 65 9.64 7.32 -0.27
N LEU A 66 8.33 7.50 -0.45
CA LEU A 66 7.37 7.47 0.66
C LEU A 66 7.30 6.08 1.30
N ARG A 67 7.23 5.02 0.50
CA ARG A 67 7.30 3.65 1.02
C ARG A 67 8.59 3.42 1.80
N ARG A 68 9.74 3.83 1.26
CA ARG A 68 11.04 3.68 1.92
C ARG A 68 11.08 4.41 3.26
N LEU A 69 10.57 5.64 3.31
CA LEU A 69 10.50 6.45 4.53
C LEU A 69 9.67 5.75 5.62
N LEU A 70 8.51 5.20 5.25
CA LEU A 70 7.66 4.43 6.18
C LEU A 70 8.29 3.09 6.58
N SER A 71 9.12 2.46 5.75
CA SER A 71 9.81 1.24 6.13
C SER A 71 11.01 1.48 7.05
N SER A 72 11.78 2.56 6.83
CA SER A 72 13.08 2.75 7.49
C SER A 72 13.07 3.71 8.68
N ALA A 73 12.09 4.62 8.75
CA ALA A 73 12.06 5.69 9.75
C ALA A 73 10.64 5.98 10.25
N PHE A 74 9.78 4.96 10.34
CA PHE A 74 8.41 5.14 10.82
C PHE A 74 8.38 5.76 12.22
N ASP A 75 9.06 5.14 13.18
CA ASP A 75 9.02 5.54 14.60
C ASP A 75 9.55 6.96 14.85
N GLU A 76 10.50 7.40 14.02
CA GLU A 76 11.10 8.74 14.09
C GLU A 76 10.20 9.82 13.47
N VAL A 77 9.33 9.44 12.53
CA VAL A 77 8.60 10.41 11.69
C VAL A 77 7.11 10.40 11.99
N TYR A 78 6.42 9.29 11.74
CA TYR A 78 4.95 9.26 11.74
C TYR A 78 4.34 9.55 13.12
N PRO A 79 4.81 8.94 14.23
CA PRO A 79 4.29 9.24 15.57
C PRO A 79 4.49 10.69 16.02
N THR A 80 5.50 11.39 15.47
CA THR A 80 5.78 12.79 15.82
C THR A 80 4.84 13.78 15.13
N LEU A 81 4.06 13.33 14.15
CA LEU A 81 3.09 14.16 13.45
C LEU A 81 1.86 14.44 14.34
N PRO A 82 1.23 15.62 14.21
CA PRO A 82 -0.07 15.90 14.81
C PRO A 82 -1.14 14.87 14.38
N SER A 83 -2.08 14.55 15.27
CA SER A 83 -3.11 13.53 15.05
C SER A 83 -4.03 13.83 13.86
N ASP A 84 -4.32 15.11 13.60
CA ASP A 84 -5.06 15.57 12.44
C ASP A 84 -4.29 15.30 11.13
N VAL A 85 -2.97 15.51 11.13
CA VAL A 85 -2.10 15.22 9.98
C VAL A 85 -2.01 13.72 9.74
N GLN A 86 -1.84 12.91 10.79
CA GLN A 86 -1.86 11.45 10.68
C GLN A 86 -3.17 10.96 10.07
N THR A 87 -4.30 11.50 10.53
CA THR A 87 -5.63 11.17 10.00
C THR A 87 -5.77 11.58 8.54
N ALA A 88 -5.32 12.78 8.17
CA ALA A 88 -5.32 13.25 6.79
C ALA A 88 -4.49 12.34 5.87
N ILE A 89 -3.29 11.92 6.27
CA ILE A 89 -2.45 10.99 5.49
C ILE A 89 -3.17 9.68 5.23
N LYS A 90 -3.78 9.08 6.27
CA LYS A 90 -4.56 7.84 6.15
C LYS A 90 -5.70 7.99 5.14
N SER A 91 -6.50 9.04 5.25
CA SER A 91 -7.62 9.30 4.34
C SER A 91 -7.17 9.59 2.92
N GLU A 92 -6.13 10.41 2.74
CA GLU A 92 -5.60 10.76 1.43
C GLU A 92 -5.02 9.54 0.70
N LEU A 93 -4.27 8.66 1.39
CA LEU A 93 -3.75 7.44 0.77
C LEU A 93 -4.86 6.57 0.17
N LEU A 94 -5.95 6.35 0.90
CA LEU A 94 -7.10 5.58 0.40
C LEU A 94 -7.78 6.27 -0.78
N MET A 95 -7.95 7.59 -0.70
CA MET A 95 -8.52 8.39 -1.79
C MET A 95 -7.67 8.32 -3.07
N ILE A 96 -6.35 8.40 -2.95
CA ILE A 96 -5.43 8.29 -4.09
C ILE A 96 -5.59 6.91 -4.75
N ILE A 97 -5.68 5.81 -3.99
CA ILE A 97 -5.91 4.47 -4.55
C ILE A 97 -7.23 4.40 -5.33
N GLN A 98 -8.28 5.04 -4.81
CA GLN A 98 -9.61 5.08 -5.45
C GLN A 98 -9.61 5.86 -6.76
N MET A 99 -8.92 6.99 -6.80
CA MET A 99 -8.88 7.88 -7.96
C MET A 99 -7.84 7.47 -9.00
N GLU A 100 -6.86 6.64 -8.63
CA GLU A 100 -5.78 6.25 -9.54
C GLU A 100 -6.33 5.47 -10.74
N THR A 101 -5.79 5.74 -11.92
CA THR A 101 -6.15 5.08 -13.18
C THR A 101 -5.03 4.17 -13.65
N GLN A 102 -3.77 4.52 -13.38
CA GLN A 102 -2.59 3.76 -13.79
C GLN A 102 -2.33 2.58 -12.85
N SER A 103 -2.38 1.35 -13.38
CA SER A 103 -2.17 0.12 -12.58
C SER A 103 -0.78 0.09 -11.90
N SER A 104 0.26 0.56 -12.60
CA SER A 104 1.63 0.66 -12.06
C SER A 104 1.69 1.56 -10.82
N MET A 105 1.07 2.74 -10.89
CA MET A 105 1.03 3.69 -9.80
C MET A 105 0.13 3.19 -8.66
N ARG A 106 -1.03 2.62 -8.99
CA ARG A 106 -1.96 2.03 -8.00
C ARG A 106 -1.26 0.99 -7.12
N LYS A 107 -0.45 0.11 -7.72
CA LYS A 107 0.34 -0.89 -6.99
C LYS A 107 1.33 -0.25 -6.02
N LYS A 108 2.06 0.78 -6.47
CA LYS A 108 3.01 1.51 -5.60
C LYS A 108 2.31 2.17 -4.42
N ILE A 109 1.13 2.77 -4.63
CA ILE A 109 0.35 3.38 -3.55
C ILE A 109 -0.20 2.31 -2.60
N CYS A 110 -0.63 1.15 -3.12
CA CYS A 110 -1.01 0.00 -2.30
C CYS A 110 0.16 -0.52 -1.47
N ASP A 111 1.39 -0.53 -2.00
CA ASP A 111 2.58 -0.90 -1.24
C ASP A 111 2.85 0.08 -0.09
N ILE A 112 2.58 1.38 -0.27
CA ILE A 112 2.66 2.40 0.80
C ILE A 112 1.58 2.16 1.84
N ALA A 113 0.33 1.91 1.42
CA ALA A 113 -0.77 1.63 2.33
C ALA A 113 -0.54 0.36 3.16
N ALA A 114 -0.02 -0.71 2.55
CA ALA A 114 0.34 -1.93 3.27
C ALA A 114 1.48 -1.70 4.27
N GLU A 115 2.46 -0.86 3.91
CA GLU A 115 3.56 -0.48 4.81
C GLU A 115 3.06 0.32 6.01
N LEU A 116 2.22 1.32 5.76
CA LEU A 116 1.59 2.11 6.82
C LEU A 116 0.75 1.22 7.74
N ALA A 117 -0.07 0.35 7.18
CA ALA A 117 -0.90 -0.56 7.95
C ALA A 117 -0.08 -1.51 8.83
N ARG A 118 1.09 -1.97 8.37
CA ARG A 118 1.99 -2.83 9.14
C ARG A 118 2.51 -2.12 10.39
N ASN A 119 2.89 -0.85 10.26
CA ASN A 119 3.39 -0.06 11.38
C ASN A 119 2.27 0.47 12.30
N LEU A 120 1.01 0.33 11.91
CA LEU A 120 -0.16 0.72 12.71
C LEU A 120 -0.81 -0.48 13.41
N ILE A 121 -0.06 -1.56 13.62
CA ILE A 121 -0.39 -2.62 14.57
C ILE A 121 0.36 -2.32 15.87
N ASP A 122 -0.36 -2.16 16.98
CA ASP A 122 0.26 -1.92 18.29
C ASP A 122 0.88 -3.20 18.89
N GLU A 123 1.55 -3.05 20.03
CA GLU A 123 2.21 -4.16 20.74
C GLU A 123 1.25 -5.27 21.17
N ASP A 124 -0.01 -4.92 21.44
CA ASP A 124 -1.06 -5.86 21.78
C ASP A 124 -1.58 -6.59 20.54
N GLY A 125 -1.28 -6.12 19.32
CA GLY A 125 -1.76 -6.69 18.06
C GLY A 125 -3.06 -6.06 17.55
N ASN A 126 -3.47 -4.90 18.06
CA ASN A 126 -4.64 -4.18 17.57
C ASN A 126 -4.29 -3.29 16.38
N ASN A 127 -5.16 -3.29 15.38
CA ASN A 127 -5.04 -2.40 14.23
C ASN A 127 -5.57 -1.00 14.56
N GLN A 128 -4.69 0.00 14.48
CA GLN A 128 -4.96 1.43 14.75
C GLN A 128 -5.50 2.20 13.52
N TRP A 129 -5.80 1.48 12.43
CA TRP A 129 -6.33 1.99 11.17
C TRP A 129 -7.54 1.17 10.67
N PRO A 130 -8.69 1.25 11.37
CA PRO A 130 -9.91 0.53 11.00
C PRO A 130 -10.45 0.94 9.61
N GLU A 131 -10.21 2.18 9.17
CA GLU A 131 -10.60 2.65 7.84
C GLU A 131 -9.87 1.88 6.72
N GLY A 132 -8.64 1.41 6.96
CA GLY A 132 -7.90 0.55 6.04
C GLY A 132 -8.55 -0.83 5.88
N LEU A 133 -9.04 -1.42 6.97
CA LEU A 133 -9.81 -2.67 6.93
C LEU A 133 -11.14 -2.49 6.20
N LYS A 134 -11.86 -1.39 6.49
CA LYS A 134 -13.09 -1.06 5.78
C LYS A 134 -12.84 -0.91 4.28
N PHE A 135 -11.79 -0.19 3.90
CA PHE A 135 -11.39 -0.04 2.50
C PHE A 135 -11.13 -1.39 1.82
N LEU A 136 -10.42 -2.32 2.48
CA LEU A 136 -10.18 -3.66 1.95
C LEU A 136 -11.48 -4.40 1.64
N PHE A 137 -12.40 -4.47 2.60
CA PHE A 137 -13.66 -5.20 2.43
C PHE A 137 -14.55 -4.57 1.34
N ASP A 138 -14.71 -3.25 1.37
CA ASP A 138 -15.53 -2.54 0.38
C ASP A 138 -14.94 -2.69 -1.04
N SER A 139 -13.61 -2.68 -1.16
CA SER A 139 -12.91 -2.75 -2.45
C SER A 139 -12.95 -4.14 -3.08
N VAL A 140 -12.90 -5.21 -2.29
CA VAL A 140 -13.02 -6.60 -2.77
C VAL A 140 -14.38 -6.89 -3.39
N SER A 141 -15.44 -6.30 -2.83
CA SER A 141 -16.81 -6.42 -3.31
C SER A 141 -17.18 -5.38 -4.36
N SER A 142 -16.28 -4.46 -4.71
CA SER A 142 -16.52 -3.41 -5.70
C SER A 142 -16.66 -3.98 -7.10
N GLN A 143 -17.49 -3.34 -7.95
CA GLN A 143 -17.52 -3.63 -9.38
C GLN A 143 -16.29 -3.07 -10.12
N ASN A 144 -15.51 -2.17 -9.48
CA ASN A 144 -14.30 -1.62 -10.06
C ASN A 144 -13.15 -2.64 -9.93
N MET A 145 -12.72 -3.19 -11.07
CA MET A 145 -11.61 -4.16 -11.13
C MET A 145 -10.32 -3.61 -10.49
N GLY A 146 -10.00 -2.33 -10.68
CA GLY A 146 -8.81 -1.72 -10.08
C GLY A 146 -8.85 -1.68 -8.55
N LEU A 147 -10.04 -1.52 -7.95
CA LEU A 147 -10.22 -1.59 -6.50
C LEU A 147 -10.10 -3.03 -5.98
N ARG A 148 -10.67 -4.00 -6.69
CA ARG A 148 -10.51 -5.42 -6.35
C ARG A 148 -9.03 -5.83 -6.38
N GLU A 149 -8.30 -5.40 -7.42
CA GLU A 149 -6.84 -5.60 -7.51
C GLU A 149 -6.10 -4.90 -6.36
N ALA A 150 -6.43 -3.64 -6.06
CA ALA A 150 -5.80 -2.88 -4.98
C ALA A 150 -5.94 -3.58 -3.63
N ALA A 151 -7.14 -4.05 -3.31
CA ALA A 151 -7.39 -4.72 -2.04
C ALA A 151 -6.63 -6.03 -1.89
N LEU A 152 -6.64 -6.86 -2.94
CA LEU A 152 -5.85 -8.09 -2.95
C LEU A 152 -4.34 -7.79 -2.90
N HIS A 153 -3.88 -6.68 -3.49
CA HIS A 153 -2.46 -6.29 -3.49
C HIS A 153 -2.00 -5.81 -2.10
N ILE A 154 -2.82 -5.06 -1.38
CA ILE A 154 -2.57 -4.67 0.02
C ILE A 154 -2.54 -5.93 0.89
N PHE A 155 -3.55 -6.79 0.78
CA PHE A 155 -3.63 -8.01 1.59
C PHE A 155 -2.49 -8.99 1.27
N TRP A 156 -2.08 -9.12 0.01
CA TRP A 156 -0.91 -9.90 -0.38
C TRP A 156 0.39 -9.37 0.25
N ASN A 157 0.57 -8.04 0.30
CA ASN A 157 1.75 -7.42 0.90
C ASN A 157 1.76 -7.50 2.43
N PHE A 158 0.60 -7.38 3.08
CA PHE A 158 0.47 -7.48 4.52
C PHE A 158 -0.77 -8.28 4.94
N PRO A 159 -0.66 -9.63 4.95
CA PRO A 159 -1.77 -10.50 5.32
C PRO A 159 -2.19 -10.37 6.80
N GLY A 160 -1.28 -9.89 7.65
CA GLY A 160 -1.49 -9.66 9.09
C GLY A 160 -2.28 -8.40 9.43
N ILE A 161 -2.85 -7.70 8.44
CA ILE A 161 -3.57 -6.43 8.66
C ILE A 161 -4.73 -6.52 9.66
N PHE A 162 -5.28 -7.71 9.89
CA PHE A 162 -6.38 -7.89 10.85
C PHE A 162 -5.92 -7.93 12.31
N GLY A 163 -4.62 -8.08 12.57
CA GLY A 163 -4.08 -8.23 13.93
C GLY A 163 -4.83 -9.30 14.73
N ASN A 164 -5.21 -8.97 15.96
CA ASN A 164 -5.98 -9.86 16.84
C ASN A 164 -7.40 -10.16 16.36
N GLN A 165 -7.93 -9.40 15.40
CA GLN A 165 -9.26 -9.63 14.83
C GLN A 165 -9.24 -10.69 13.72
N GLN A 166 -8.08 -11.25 13.36
CA GLN A 166 -7.98 -12.23 12.26
C GLN A 166 -8.94 -13.41 12.42
N GLN A 167 -9.10 -13.94 13.63
CA GLN A 167 -10.02 -15.07 13.87
C GLN A 167 -11.47 -14.71 13.61
N HIS A 168 -11.87 -13.48 13.92
CA HIS A 168 -13.23 -13.00 13.65
C HIS A 168 -13.51 -12.89 12.14
N TYR A 169 -12.51 -12.48 11.36
CA TYR A 169 -12.64 -12.28 9.92
C TYR A 169 -12.24 -13.49 9.07
N LEU A 170 -11.89 -14.62 9.68
CA LEU A 170 -11.27 -15.75 8.97
C LEU A 170 -12.15 -16.29 7.83
N ASP A 171 -13.44 -16.48 8.10
CA ASP A 171 -14.42 -16.92 7.09
C ASP A 171 -14.59 -15.89 5.97
N VAL A 172 -14.51 -14.60 6.29
CA VAL A 172 -14.64 -13.51 5.30
C VAL A 172 -13.43 -13.48 4.37
N ILE A 173 -12.22 -13.60 4.94
CA ILE A 173 -10.96 -13.71 4.18
C ILE A 173 -11.02 -14.91 3.25
N LYS A 174 -11.47 -16.06 3.76
CA LYS A 174 -11.62 -17.28 2.98
C LYS A 174 -12.57 -17.09 1.79
N ARG A 175 -13.79 -16.57 2.04
CA ARG A 175 -14.78 -16.31 0.97
C ARG A 175 -14.25 -15.35 -0.09
N MET A 176 -13.59 -14.27 0.32
CA MET A 176 -12.92 -13.32 -0.58
C MET A 176 -11.95 -14.04 -1.52
N LEU A 177 -11.01 -14.81 -0.96
CA LEU A 177 -9.97 -15.48 -1.74
C LEU A 177 -10.55 -16.54 -2.68
N VAL A 178 -11.58 -17.29 -2.25
CA VAL A 178 -12.28 -18.25 -3.11
C VAL A 178 -12.94 -17.53 -4.29
N GLN A 179 -13.70 -16.46 -4.02
CA GLN A 179 -14.41 -15.71 -5.05
C GLN A 179 -13.44 -15.12 -6.08
N CYS A 180 -12.35 -14.49 -5.63
CA CYS A 180 -11.35 -13.92 -6.52
C CYS A 180 -10.58 -14.99 -7.33
N MET A 181 -10.33 -16.16 -6.75
CA MET A 181 -9.66 -17.27 -7.44
C MET A 181 -10.53 -17.96 -8.50
N GLN A 182 -11.86 -17.86 -8.37
CA GLN A 182 -12.84 -18.37 -9.32
C GLN A 182 -13.19 -17.36 -10.43
N ASP A 183 -12.67 -16.14 -10.39
CA ASP A 183 -12.97 -15.08 -11.37
C ASP A 183 -12.43 -15.43 -12.77
N GLN A 184 -13.29 -15.98 -13.62
CA GLN A 184 -12.89 -16.42 -14.96
C GLN A 184 -12.67 -15.26 -15.94
N GLU A 185 -13.23 -14.09 -15.66
CA GLU A 185 -13.14 -12.91 -16.52
C GLU A 185 -11.80 -12.20 -16.35
N HIS A 186 -11.19 -12.27 -15.16
CA HIS A 186 -10.01 -11.50 -14.81
C HIS A 186 -8.83 -12.39 -14.33
N PRO A 187 -7.93 -12.81 -15.25
CA PRO A 187 -6.78 -13.63 -14.90
C PRO A 187 -5.81 -13.00 -13.88
N SER A 188 -5.67 -11.67 -13.88
CA SER A 188 -4.84 -10.93 -12.93
C SER A 188 -5.35 -11.08 -11.49
N ILE A 189 -6.67 -10.98 -11.29
CA ILE A 189 -7.34 -11.17 -10.00
C ILE A 189 -7.12 -12.60 -9.48
N ARG A 190 -7.27 -13.61 -10.33
CA ARG A 190 -7.01 -15.01 -9.94
C ARG A 190 -5.57 -15.22 -9.49
N THR A 191 -4.62 -14.67 -10.25
CA THR A 191 -3.18 -14.77 -9.94
C THR A 191 -2.85 -14.08 -8.64
N LEU A 192 -3.37 -12.87 -8.44
CA LEU A 192 -3.14 -12.10 -7.23
C LEU A 192 -3.79 -12.76 -6.02
N SER A 193 -5.00 -13.33 -6.17
CA SER A 193 -5.67 -14.08 -5.12
C SER A 193 -4.87 -15.30 -4.70
N ALA A 194 -4.32 -16.08 -5.64
CA ALA A 194 -3.44 -17.21 -5.31
C ALA A 194 -2.18 -16.76 -4.55
N ARG A 195 -1.53 -15.68 -4.99
CA ARG A 195 -0.37 -15.11 -4.29
C ARG A 195 -0.75 -14.65 -2.88
N ALA A 196 -1.90 -14.00 -2.72
CA ALA A 196 -2.42 -13.57 -1.44
C ALA A 196 -2.74 -14.76 -0.51
N THR A 197 -3.36 -15.83 -1.04
CA THR A 197 -3.57 -17.09 -0.30
C THR A 197 -2.23 -17.64 0.21
N ALA A 198 -1.22 -17.77 -0.66
CA ALA A 198 0.09 -18.27 -0.25
C ALA A 198 0.74 -17.39 0.84
N ALA A 199 0.71 -16.06 0.67
CA ALA A 199 1.24 -15.12 1.65
C ALA A 199 0.52 -15.24 3.00
N PHE A 200 -0.81 -15.40 2.99
CA PHE A 200 -1.61 -15.57 4.21
C PHE A 200 -1.31 -16.88 4.93
N ILE A 201 -1.15 -17.99 4.20
CA ILE A 201 -0.76 -19.29 4.78
C ILE A 201 0.65 -19.19 5.39
N LEU A 202 1.61 -18.57 4.69
CA LEU A 202 2.97 -18.36 5.19
C LEU A 202 3.00 -17.48 6.44
N ALA A 203 2.18 -16.42 6.49
CA ALA A 203 2.04 -15.57 7.68
C ALA A 203 1.43 -16.32 8.90
N ASN A 204 0.90 -17.53 8.69
CA ASN A 204 0.27 -18.36 9.71
C ASN A 204 0.97 -19.74 9.83
N GLU A 205 2.30 -19.80 9.66
CA GLU A 205 3.10 -21.02 9.52
C GLU A 205 2.83 -22.12 10.57
N HIS A 206 2.45 -21.76 11.80
CA HIS A 206 2.22 -22.70 12.90
C HIS A 206 0.74 -23.04 13.15
N ASN A 207 -0.18 -22.48 12.37
CA ASN A 207 -1.62 -22.63 12.60
C ASN A 207 -2.22 -23.79 11.79
N VAL A 208 -2.06 -25.01 12.30
CA VAL A 208 -2.58 -26.24 11.66
C VAL A 208 -4.10 -26.21 11.48
N ALA A 209 -4.84 -25.59 12.40
CA ALA A 209 -6.30 -25.46 12.29
C ALA A 209 -6.68 -24.56 11.09
N LEU A 210 -5.96 -23.47 10.89
CA LEU A 210 -6.12 -22.60 9.72
C LEU A 210 -5.80 -23.35 8.44
N PHE A 211 -4.74 -24.15 8.39
CA PHE A 211 -4.42 -24.93 7.19
C PHE A 211 -5.55 -25.89 6.80
N LYS A 212 -6.16 -26.57 7.78
CA LYS A 212 -7.34 -27.41 7.54
C LYS A 212 -8.52 -26.57 7.03
N HIS A 213 -8.72 -25.40 7.62
CA HIS A 213 -9.81 -24.50 7.23
C HIS A 213 -9.65 -23.94 5.80
N PHE A 214 -8.42 -23.73 5.32
CA PHE A 214 -8.13 -23.20 3.97
C PHE A 214 -7.76 -24.29 2.93
N ALA A 215 -7.81 -25.58 3.28
CA ALA A 215 -7.38 -26.67 2.42
C ALA A 215 -8.17 -26.75 1.09
N ASP A 216 -9.41 -26.29 1.07
CA ASP A 216 -10.29 -26.24 -0.09
C ASP A 216 -9.88 -25.18 -1.13
N LEU A 217 -9.00 -24.23 -0.78
CA LEU A 217 -8.42 -23.29 -1.76
C LEU A 217 -7.29 -23.92 -2.56
N LEU A 218 -6.70 -25.03 -2.09
CA LEU A 218 -5.53 -25.64 -2.72
C LEU A 218 -5.77 -26.07 -4.18
N PRO A 219 -6.89 -26.73 -4.55
CA PRO A 219 -7.16 -27.06 -5.95
C PRO A 219 -7.24 -25.82 -6.85
N GLY A 220 -7.91 -24.76 -6.38
CA GLY A 220 -8.00 -23.50 -7.11
C GLY A 220 -6.64 -22.85 -7.30
N PHE A 221 -5.79 -22.88 -6.26
CA PHE A 221 -4.44 -22.34 -6.27
C PHE A 221 -3.57 -23.02 -7.33
N LEU A 222 -3.64 -24.35 -7.44
CA LEU A 222 -2.90 -25.12 -8.44
C LEU A 222 -3.39 -24.86 -9.88
N GLN A 223 -4.67 -24.53 -10.06
CA GLN A 223 -5.26 -24.24 -11.37
C GLN A 223 -4.89 -22.84 -11.91
N VAL A 224 -4.35 -21.94 -11.09
CA VAL A 224 -4.01 -20.57 -11.51
C VAL A 224 -2.91 -20.55 -12.57
N LYS A 225 -1.95 -21.49 -12.54
CA LYS A 225 -0.85 -21.57 -13.52
C LYS A 225 -1.15 -22.38 -14.79
N ASN A 226 -2.27 -23.10 -14.86
CA ASN A 226 -2.55 -24.06 -15.94
C ASN A 226 -3.20 -23.43 -17.19
N LYS A 227 -3.02 -22.13 -17.45
CA LYS A 227 -3.47 -21.46 -18.68
C LYS A 227 -2.45 -20.45 -19.18
#